data_AF-A0A834LTU7-F1
#
_entry.id   AF-A0A834LTU7-F1
#
_cell.length_a   1.000
_cell.length_b   1.000
_cell.length_c   1.000
_cell.angle_alpha   90.00
_cell.angle_beta   90.00
_cell.angle_gamma   90.00
#
_symmetry.space_group_name_H-M   'P 1'
#
loop_
_entity.id
_entity.type
_entity.pdbx_description
1 polymer ?
#
loop_
_entity_poly.entity_id
_entity_poly.type
_entity_poly.pdbx_seq_one_letter_code
_entity_poly.pdbx_strand_id
1 'polypeptide(L)'
;MCTEGEDKEAYLKEAVECLEKLEQELIKAKSKFSGGESIGYLDIAIGWISYWLPVWEEVGSMTIVDPTRFPATAGWAENFRNHPVVKDKLPPRDKMIAVRKIAKRDSKSFLANWLLLFIRANHTLPQIHLSLSLSHMESKEAVKLLGFWPSPFSIRVEWALRLKGVEYEYIEEDIFNKSPMLLELNPIGKKVPVLIHGEKVILESLVILEYIDETWKQFPILPRDPYDRAMARFWAKFAEEKLLENTWMAMCTQGEEKETCRKQAVESLEKIEQELIKGKSKFFGGESIGYLDIALGLISYWLPVWEEVGSMTIADPTRFPATACWTENFCSHPAVKDKLPPRDKMVVYFQWRSKEIGAQIASARKG
;
A
#
# COMPACT_ATOMS: atom_id res chain seq x y z
N MET A 1 -8.81 -18.46 -22.10
CA MET A 1 -7.72 -19.45 -22.06
C MET A 1 -6.48 -18.68 -21.67
N CYS A 2 -6.17 -18.62 -20.37
CA CYS A 2 -4.82 -18.34 -19.91
C CYS A 2 -4.42 -19.59 -19.11
N THR A 3 -3.37 -20.29 -19.54
CA THR A 3 -2.88 -21.47 -18.81
C THR A 3 -2.01 -21.02 -17.65
N GLU A 4 -1.83 -21.85 -16.61
CA GLU A 4 -0.89 -21.61 -15.50
C GLU A 4 0.52 -21.15 -15.94
N GLY A 5 0.92 -21.37 -17.20
CA GLY A 5 2.20 -20.89 -17.76
C GLY A 5 2.24 -19.39 -18.07
N GLU A 6 1.13 -18.82 -18.57
CA GLU A 6 1.06 -17.40 -18.97
C GLU A 6 1.05 -16.46 -17.76
N ASP A 7 0.37 -16.87 -16.68
CA ASP A 7 0.41 -16.15 -15.41
C ASP A 7 1.83 -16.19 -14.81
N LYS A 8 2.51 -17.34 -14.84
CA LYS A 8 3.89 -17.49 -14.32
C LYS A 8 4.88 -16.56 -15.02
N GLU A 9 4.75 -16.39 -16.33
CA GLU A 9 5.65 -15.53 -17.12
C GLU A 9 5.42 -14.04 -16.84
N ALA A 10 4.15 -13.61 -16.75
CA ALA A 10 3.80 -12.24 -16.39
C ALA A 10 4.32 -11.86 -14.99
N TYR A 11 4.20 -12.78 -14.04
CA TYR A 11 4.67 -12.63 -12.68
C TYR A 11 6.19 -12.60 -12.57
N LEU A 12 6.89 -13.50 -13.26
CA LEU A 12 8.36 -13.48 -13.32
C LEU A 12 8.86 -12.16 -13.89
N LYS A 13 8.20 -11.64 -14.93
CA LYS A 13 8.51 -10.34 -15.52
C LYS A 13 8.39 -9.20 -14.50
N GLU A 14 7.31 -9.15 -13.72
CA GLU A 14 7.13 -8.12 -12.68
C GLU A 14 8.19 -8.21 -11.57
N ALA A 15 8.54 -9.42 -11.12
CA ALA A 15 9.59 -9.62 -10.13
C ALA A 15 10.95 -9.14 -10.65
N VAL A 16 11.25 -9.43 -11.92
CA VAL A 16 12.45 -8.98 -12.61
C VAL A 16 12.48 -7.45 -12.75
N GLU A 17 11.38 -6.81 -13.15
CA GLU A 17 11.29 -5.35 -13.23
C GLU A 17 11.51 -4.68 -11.86
N CYS A 18 11.03 -5.30 -10.77
CA CYS A 18 11.32 -4.83 -9.41
C CYS A 18 12.81 -4.94 -9.07
N LEU A 19 13.45 -6.07 -9.41
CA LEU A 19 14.88 -6.28 -9.17
C LEU A 19 15.75 -5.35 -10.01
N GLU A 20 15.37 -5.04 -11.25
CA GLU A 20 16.07 -4.06 -12.08
C GLU A 20 16.10 -2.68 -11.43
N LYS A 21 15.02 -2.27 -10.78
CA LYS A 21 14.98 -0.99 -10.07
C LYS A 21 15.81 -1.02 -8.79
N LEU A 22 15.74 -2.10 -8.02
CA LEU A 22 16.60 -2.29 -6.85
C LEU A 22 18.09 -2.24 -7.26
N GLU A 23 18.44 -2.91 -8.34
CA GLU A 23 19.78 -2.89 -8.93
C GLU A 23 20.23 -1.47 -9.26
N GLN A 24 19.40 -0.68 -9.95
CA GLN A 24 19.73 0.72 -10.25
C GLN A 24 19.93 1.58 -9.00
N GLU A 25 19.11 1.38 -7.97
CA GLU A 25 19.26 2.12 -6.71
C GLU A 25 20.54 1.73 -5.96
N LEU A 26 20.88 0.44 -5.93
CA LEU A 26 22.14 -0.04 -5.36
C LEU A 26 23.37 0.45 -6.16
N ILE A 27 23.27 0.50 -7.50
CA ILE A 27 24.30 1.09 -8.37
C ILE A 27 24.49 2.57 -8.06
N LYS A 28 23.40 3.34 -7.91
CA LYS A 28 23.45 4.77 -7.56
C LYS A 28 24.07 5.01 -6.20
N ALA A 29 23.78 4.15 -5.22
CA ALA A 29 24.35 4.26 -3.87
C ALA A 29 25.88 4.14 -3.88
N LYS A 30 26.48 3.44 -4.87
CA LYS A 30 27.93 3.25 -5.04
C LYS A 30 28.63 2.80 -3.76
N SER A 31 27.95 1.98 -2.96
CA SER A 31 28.38 1.62 -1.61
C SER A 31 28.01 0.18 -1.27
N LYS A 32 28.56 -0.32 -0.15
CA LYS A 32 28.34 -1.67 0.36
C LYS A 32 26.87 -1.98 0.68
N PHE A 33 26.14 -0.99 1.19
CA PHE A 33 24.74 -1.04 1.58
C PHE A 33 23.98 0.14 0.99
N SER A 34 22.64 0.05 1.00
CA SER A 34 21.77 1.06 0.37
C SER A 34 21.97 2.49 0.87
N GLY A 35 22.38 2.66 2.14
CA GLY A 35 22.63 3.95 2.77
C GLY A 35 24.10 4.30 3.01
N GLY A 36 25.06 3.51 2.51
CA GLY A 36 26.49 3.73 2.75
C GLY A 36 27.24 2.48 3.21
N GLU A 37 28.21 2.66 4.10
CA GLU A 37 29.10 1.57 4.59
C GLU A 37 28.48 0.72 5.70
N SER A 38 27.35 1.17 6.26
CA SER A 38 26.60 0.49 7.31
C SER A 38 25.21 0.07 6.84
N ILE A 39 24.70 -1.05 7.38
CA ILE A 39 23.32 -1.49 7.17
C ILE A 39 22.35 -0.39 7.60
N GLY A 40 21.52 0.08 6.66
CA GLY A 40 20.44 1.05 6.90
C GLY A 40 19.06 0.40 6.95
N TYR A 41 18.02 1.24 7.04
CA TYR A 41 16.63 0.78 7.13
C TYR A 41 16.20 -0.04 5.91
N LEU A 42 16.53 0.41 4.70
CA LEU A 42 16.17 -0.30 3.48
C LEU A 42 16.86 -1.67 3.41
N ASP A 43 18.15 -1.76 3.78
CA ASP A 43 18.88 -3.03 3.86
C ASP A 43 18.20 -4.02 4.82
N ILE A 44 17.67 -3.55 5.95
CA ILE A 44 16.92 -4.38 6.90
C ILE A 44 15.57 -4.82 6.29
N ALA A 45 14.85 -3.89 5.66
CA ALA A 45 13.53 -4.13 5.07
C ALA A 45 13.57 -5.15 3.92
N ILE A 46 14.61 -5.11 3.09
CA ILE A 46 14.78 -6.03 1.95
C ILE A 46 15.76 -7.17 2.24
N GLY A 47 16.42 -7.18 3.40
CA GLY A 47 17.49 -8.12 3.76
C GLY A 47 17.10 -9.59 3.64
N TRP A 48 15.80 -9.89 3.79
CA TRP A 48 15.27 -11.23 3.60
C TRP A 48 15.49 -11.75 2.16
N ILE A 49 15.55 -10.88 1.15
CA ILE A 49 15.85 -11.24 -0.26
C ILE A 49 17.19 -11.95 -0.34
N SER A 50 18.20 -11.44 0.37
CA SER A 50 19.55 -12.00 0.36
C SER A 50 19.56 -13.47 0.80
N TYR A 51 18.69 -13.85 1.72
CA TYR A 51 18.70 -15.19 2.31
C TYR A 51 17.69 -16.14 1.67
N TRP A 52 16.46 -15.66 1.46
CA TRP A 52 15.35 -16.51 1.01
C TRP A 52 15.31 -16.74 -0.49
N LEU A 53 15.74 -15.76 -1.30
CA LEU A 53 15.67 -15.88 -2.75
C LEU A 53 16.51 -17.07 -3.27
N PRO A 54 17.77 -17.29 -2.82
CA PRO A 54 18.53 -18.48 -3.23
C PRO A 54 17.92 -19.81 -2.78
N VAL A 55 17.21 -19.83 -1.65
CA VAL A 55 16.48 -21.03 -1.19
C VAL A 55 15.32 -21.33 -2.14
N TRP A 56 14.63 -20.29 -2.60
CA TRP A 56 13.51 -20.43 -3.54
C TRP A 56 13.96 -20.78 -4.95
N GLU A 57 15.06 -20.20 -5.43
CA GLU A 57 15.69 -20.55 -6.70
C GLU A 57 16.06 -22.03 -6.76
N GLU A 58 16.68 -22.55 -5.70
CA GLU A 58 17.05 -23.97 -5.63
C GLU A 58 15.81 -24.89 -5.61
N VAL A 59 14.81 -24.58 -4.78
CA VAL A 59 13.59 -25.41 -4.67
C VAL A 59 12.70 -25.29 -5.91
N GLY A 60 12.68 -24.12 -6.54
CA GLY A 60 11.95 -23.81 -7.75
C GLY A 60 12.62 -24.26 -9.04
N SER A 61 13.92 -24.59 -8.98
CA SER A 61 14.78 -24.84 -10.15
C SER A 61 14.72 -23.69 -11.16
N MET A 62 14.82 -22.46 -10.65
CA MET A 62 14.80 -21.21 -11.42
C MET A 62 15.93 -20.30 -10.94
N THR A 63 16.44 -19.42 -11.81
CA THR A 63 17.40 -18.37 -11.44
C THR A 63 16.76 -17.02 -11.72
N ILE A 64 16.68 -16.19 -10.69
CA ILE A 64 16.03 -14.87 -10.72
C ILE A 64 17.10 -13.79 -10.54
N VAL A 65 17.95 -13.89 -9.52
CA VAL A 65 19.11 -13.01 -9.35
C VAL A 65 20.33 -13.68 -9.95
N ASP A 66 20.50 -13.47 -11.25
CA ASP A 66 21.73 -13.80 -11.95
C ASP A 66 22.78 -12.70 -11.67
N PRO A 67 23.95 -13.02 -11.06
CA PRO A 67 25.01 -12.04 -10.82
C PRO A 67 25.54 -11.35 -12.09
N THR A 68 25.35 -11.94 -13.27
CA THR A 68 25.71 -11.27 -14.54
C THR A 68 24.73 -10.16 -14.91
N ARG A 69 23.47 -10.32 -14.52
CA ARG A 69 22.38 -9.35 -14.77
C ARG A 69 22.21 -8.34 -13.63
N PHE A 70 22.41 -8.77 -12.40
CA PHE A 70 22.20 -8.00 -11.17
C PHE A 70 23.44 -8.00 -10.26
N PRO A 71 24.60 -7.52 -10.74
CA PRO A 71 25.86 -7.58 -9.98
C PRO A 71 25.82 -6.79 -8.66
N ALA A 72 25.18 -5.62 -8.61
CA ALA A 72 25.08 -4.81 -7.39
C ALA A 72 24.19 -5.48 -6.34
N THR A 73 23.05 -6.05 -6.77
CA THR A 73 22.14 -6.81 -5.91
C THR A 73 22.81 -8.06 -5.37
N ALA A 74 23.56 -8.79 -6.21
CA ALA A 74 24.30 -9.97 -5.78
C ALA A 74 25.39 -9.61 -4.75
N GLY A 75 26.18 -8.56 -5.01
CA GLY A 75 27.21 -8.07 -4.10
C GLY A 75 26.63 -7.55 -2.78
N TRP A 76 25.55 -6.77 -2.84
CA TRP A 76 24.81 -6.33 -1.66
C TRP A 76 24.31 -7.52 -0.82
N ALA A 77 23.71 -8.53 -1.46
CA ALA A 77 23.18 -9.71 -0.78
C ALA A 77 24.29 -10.51 -0.08
N GLU A 78 25.46 -10.63 -0.71
CA GLU A 78 26.63 -11.25 -0.09
C GLU A 78 27.13 -10.43 1.12
N ASN A 79 27.28 -9.12 0.96
CA ASN A 79 27.68 -8.22 2.04
C ASN A 79 26.73 -8.27 3.24
N PHE A 80 25.41 -8.32 2.97
CA PHE A 80 24.39 -8.41 4.00
C PHE A 80 24.45 -9.74 4.75
N ARG A 81 24.51 -10.87 4.05
CA ARG A 81 24.61 -12.21 4.68
C ARG A 81 25.88 -12.37 5.52
N ASN A 82 26.99 -11.77 5.09
CA ASN A 82 28.28 -11.87 5.77
C ASN A 82 28.45 -10.85 6.90
N HIS A 83 27.52 -9.90 7.06
CA HIS A 83 27.59 -8.91 8.12
C HIS A 83 27.51 -9.59 9.51
N PRO A 84 28.35 -9.22 10.50
CA PRO A 84 28.42 -9.90 11.79
C PRO A 84 27.08 -10.04 12.52
N VAL A 85 26.20 -9.03 12.42
CA VAL A 85 24.86 -9.04 13.05
C VAL A 85 23.90 -10.01 12.35
N VAL A 86 24.12 -10.30 11.07
CA VAL A 86 23.23 -11.12 10.24
C VAL A 86 23.65 -12.58 10.24
N LYS A 87 24.93 -12.85 9.95
CA LYS A 87 25.46 -14.19 9.67
C LYS A 87 25.11 -15.22 10.75
N ASP A 88 25.14 -14.82 12.03
CA ASP A 88 24.94 -15.71 13.17
C ASP A 88 23.45 -15.90 13.53
N LYS A 89 22.55 -15.18 12.85
CA LYS A 89 21.10 -15.22 13.08
C LYS A 89 20.32 -15.84 11.93
N LEU A 90 20.97 -16.12 10.80
CA LEU A 90 20.34 -16.77 9.67
C LEU A 90 20.04 -18.24 10.00
N PRO A 91 18.83 -18.75 9.67
CA PRO A 91 18.52 -20.15 9.92
C PRO A 91 19.41 -21.08 9.07
N PRO A 92 19.53 -22.37 9.44
CA PRO A 92 20.28 -23.33 8.64
C PRO A 92 19.65 -23.54 7.26
N ARG A 93 20.43 -23.35 6.19
CA ARG A 93 19.95 -23.35 4.79
C ARG A 93 19.26 -24.66 4.40
N ASP A 94 19.81 -25.79 4.84
CA ASP A 94 19.28 -27.15 4.64
C ASP A 94 17.87 -27.31 5.23
N LYS A 95 17.63 -26.79 6.44
CA LYS A 95 16.31 -26.80 7.06
C LYS A 95 15.30 -25.96 6.29
N MET A 96 15.71 -24.81 5.78
CA MET A 96 14.82 -23.94 4.99
C MET A 96 14.44 -24.56 3.66
N ILE A 97 15.39 -25.21 2.98
CA ILE A 97 15.13 -25.99 1.76
C ILE A 97 14.17 -27.15 2.05
N ALA A 98 14.37 -27.89 3.15
CA ALA A 98 13.50 -29.00 3.54
C ALA A 98 12.06 -28.56 3.81
N VAL A 99 11.87 -27.51 4.62
CA VAL A 99 10.54 -26.91 4.89
C VAL A 99 9.87 -26.50 3.59
N ARG A 100 10.62 -25.95 2.63
CA ARG A 100 10.03 -25.48 1.38
C ARG A 100 9.76 -26.59 0.36
N LYS A 101 10.55 -27.67 0.35
CA LYS A 101 10.25 -28.88 -0.44
C LYS A 101 8.94 -29.54 0.02
N ILE A 102 8.65 -29.50 1.33
CA ILE A 102 7.36 -29.97 1.87
C ILE A 102 6.23 -29.05 1.37
N ALA A 103 6.34 -27.74 1.55
CA ALA A 103 5.33 -26.78 1.09
C ALA A 103 5.07 -26.82 -0.43
N LYS A 104 6.09 -27.15 -1.24
CA LYS A 104 5.96 -27.34 -2.71
C LYS A 104 5.12 -28.57 -3.07
N ARG A 105 5.15 -29.64 -2.27
CA ARG A 105 4.37 -30.88 -2.51
C ARG A 105 2.87 -30.67 -2.28
N ASP A 106 2.51 -29.79 -1.35
CA ASP A 106 1.11 -29.57 -0.95
C ASP A 106 0.38 -28.45 -1.74
N SER A 107 1.08 -27.74 -2.63
CA SER A 107 0.56 -26.54 -3.32
C SER A 107 0.56 -26.69 -4.85
N LYS A 108 -0.63 -26.79 -5.47
CA LYS A 108 -0.80 -26.77 -6.94
C LYS A 108 -0.33 -25.47 -7.61
N SER A 109 -0.12 -24.37 -6.87
CA SER A 109 0.37 -23.10 -7.43
C SER A 109 1.57 -22.52 -6.65
N PHE A 110 2.63 -23.31 -6.52
CA PHE A 110 3.91 -22.96 -5.86
C PHE A 110 4.42 -21.55 -6.22
N LEU A 111 4.39 -21.18 -7.51
CA LEU A 111 4.82 -19.88 -8.02
C LEU A 111 3.82 -18.76 -7.71
N ALA A 112 2.50 -19.02 -7.75
CA ALA A 112 1.48 -18.01 -7.48
C ALA A 112 1.44 -17.61 -6.00
N ASN A 113 1.54 -18.57 -5.07
CA ASN A 113 1.62 -18.27 -3.63
C ASN A 113 2.94 -17.60 -3.25
N TRP A 114 4.04 -18.02 -3.88
CA TRP A 114 5.35 -17.39 -3.71
C TRP A 114 5.34 -15.93 -4.18
N LEU A 115 4.78 -15.69 -5.35
CA LEU A 115 4.79 -14.38 -5.94
C LEU A 115 3.70 -13.45 -5.38
N LEU A 116 2.57 -14.00 -4.89
CA LEU A 116 1.63 -13.25 -4.04
C LEU A 116 2.28 -12.81 -2.74
N LEU A 117 3.13 -13.64 -2.11
CA LEU A 117 3.90 -13.24 -0.93
C LEU A 117 4.96 -12.19 -1.27
N PHE A 118 5.63 -12.30 -2.43
CA PHE A 118 6.58 -11.32 -2.94
C PHE A 118 5.90 -9.98 -3.28
N ILE A 119 4.76 -9.98 -3.98
CA ILE A 119 3.95 -8.80 -4.30
C ILE A 119 3.37 -8.18 -3.03
N ARG A 120 2.82 -8.99 -2.10
CA ARG A 120 2.33 -8.48 -0.80
C ARG A 120 3.46 -7.91 0.04
N ALA A 121 4.65 -8.52 0.02
CA ALA A 121 5.84 -7.96 0.65
C ALA A 121 6.32 -6.67 -0.05
N ASN A 122 6.20 -6.57 -1.37
CA ASN A 122 6.50 -5.36 -2.16
C ASN A 122 5.50 -4.22 -1.93
N HIS A 123 4.24 -4.53 -1.66
CA HIS A 123 3.27 -3.54 -1.15
C HIS A 123 3.65 -2.98 0.22
N THR A 124 4.49 -3.71 0.99
CA THR A 124 5.06 -3.23 2.26
C THR A 124 6.49 -2.73 2.14
N LEU A 125 7.11 -2.76 0.95
CA LEU A 125 8.41 -2.15 0.76
C LEU A 125 8.25 -0.63 0.77
N PRO A 126 9.08 0.10 1.53
CA PRO A 126 9.20 1.54 1.37
C PRO A 126 9.59 1.79 -0.09
N GLN A 127 8.68 2.38 -0.88
CA GLN A 127 9.00 2.76 -2.24
C GLN A 127 10.15 3.77 -2.15
N ILE A 128 11.29 3.40 -2.75
CA ILE A 128 12.53 4.17 -2.66
C ILE A 128 12.27 5.56 -3.23
N HIS A 129 12.70 6.60 -2.51
CA HIS A 129 12.65 7.98 -2.97
C HIS A 129 13.43 8.12 -4.28
N LEU A 130 12.73 8.12 -5.42
CA LEU A 130 13.30 8.56 -6.68
C LEU A 130 13.45 10.09 -6.63
N SER A 131 14.66 10.56 -6.34
CA SER A 131 15.04 11.92 -6.73
C SER A 131 15.35 11.90 -8.23
N LEU A 132 14.36 12.24 -9.04
CA LEU A 132 14.57 12.56 -10.44
C LEU A 132 14.83 14.08 -10.52
N SER A 133 16.00 14.46 -11.06
CA SER A 133 16.31 15.87 -11.30
C SER A 133 15.43 16.38 -12.44
N LEU A 134 14.31 17.02 -12.10
CA LEU A 134 13.49 17.73 -13.06
C LEU A 134 14.20 19.03 -13.44
N SER A 135 14.86 19.06 -14.60
CA SER A 135 15.34 20.31 -15.17
C SER A 135 14.14 21.14 -15.63
N HIS A 136 13.98 22.31 -15.00
CA HIS A 136 13.03 23.38 -15.30
C HIS A 136 11.58 23.16 -14.89
N MET A 137 11.26 23.52 -13.63
CA MET A 137 9.98 24.15 -13.29
C MET A 137 10.18 25.09 -12.08
N GLU A 138 9.90 26.37 -12.28
CA GLU A 138 10.04 27.43 -11.27
C GLU A 138 9.02 27.29 -10.13
N SER A 139 9.49 26.93 -8.94
CA SER A 139 9.32 27.64 -7.65
C SER A 139 9.67 26.66 -6.52
N LYS A 140 10.56 27.07 -5.62
CA LYS A 140 11.25 26.18 -4.66
C LYS A 140 10.36 25.53 -3.58
N GLU A 141 9.05 25.79 -3.56
CA GLU A 141 8.13 25.29 -2.52
C GLU A 141 6.72 24.92 -3.01
N ALA A 142 6.45 24.88 -4.33
CA ALA A 142 5.12 24.50 -4.81
C ALA A 142 4.77 23.04 -4.47
N VAL A 143 3.56 22.85 -3.93
CA VAL A 143 2.99 21.53 -3.63
C VAL A 143 1.97 21.18 -4.73
N LYS A 144 2.13 20.02 -5.35
CA LYS A 144 1.16 19.47 -6.30
C LYS A 144 0.74 18.07 -5.85
N LEU A 145 -0.51 17.74 -6.06
CA LEU A 145 -1.06 16.42 -5.81
C LEU A 145 -1.65 15.87 -7.10
N LEU A 146 -0.99 14.87 -7.67
CA LEU A 146 -1.57 14.06 -8.73
C LEU A 146 -2.53 13.06 -8.10
N GLY A 147 -3.81 13.17 -8.43
CA GLY A 147 -4.88 12.42 -7.78
C GLY A 147 -5.94 11.94 -8.76
N PHE A 148 -6.86 11.13 -8.26
CA PHE A 148 -8.04 10.72 -9.01
C PHE A 148 -9.27 10.93 -8.13
N TRP A 149 -10.27 11.66 -8.64
CA TRP A 149 -11.37 12.19 -7.82
C TRP A 149 -12.17 11.16 -6.99
N PRO A 150 -12.38 9.89 -7.40
CA PRO A 150 -13.09 8.91 -6.58
C PRO A 150 -12.14 8.07 -5.70
N SER A 151 -10.83 8.34 -5.73
CA SER A 151 -9.83 7.56 -4.99
C SER A 151 -9.79 7.97 -3.51
N PRO A 152 -10.09 7.07 -2.56
CA PRO A 152 -9.97 7.37 -1.13
C PRO A 152 -8.53 7.71 -0.74
N PHE A 153 -7.55 7.14 -1.46
CA PHE A 153 -6.12 7.37 -1.23
C PHE A 153 -5.68 8.77 -1.67
N SER A 154 -6.31 9.36 -2.68
CA SER A 154 -6.01 10.74 -3.10
C SER A 154 -6.67 11.73 -2.15
N ILE A 155 -7.94 11.51 -1.82
CA ILE A 155 -8.69 12.43 -0.95
C ILE A 155 -8.10 12.50 0.47
N ARG A 156 -7.58 11.40 1.02
CA ARG A 156 -6.91 11.45 2.33
C ARG A 156 -5.67 12.35 2.37
N VAL A 157 -4.94 12.46 1.25
CA VAL A 157 -3.80 13.39 1.14
C VAL A 157 -4.31 14.82 1.08
N GLU A 158 -5.39 15.08 0.35
CA GLU A 158 -6.05 16.40 0.37
C GLU A 158 -6.49 16.79 1.78
N TRP A 159 -7.13 15.88 2.53
CA TRP A 159 -7.52 16.16 3.92
C TRP A 159 -6.32 16.54 4.79
N ALA A 160 -5.20 15.83 4.68
CA ALA A 160 -4.00 16.15 5.45
C ALA A 160 -3.41 17.52 5.08
N LEU A 161 -3.27 17.83 3.78
CA LEU A 161 -2.80 19.15 3.32
C LEU A 161 -3.71 20.27 3.84
N ARG A 162 -5.02 20.08 3.79
CA ARG A 162 -6.01 21.05 4.29
C ARG A 162 -5.97 21.25 5.80
N LEU A 163 -5.85 20.16 6.57
CA LEU A 163 -5.68 20.24 8.03
C LEU A 163 -4.40 20.99 8.41
N LYS A 164 -3.36 20.87 7.59
CA LYS A 164 -2.11 21.62 7.74
C LYS A 164 -2.17 23.06 7.20
N GLY A 165 -3.25 23.45 6.50
CA GLY A 165 -3.34 24.75 5.83
C GLY A 165 -2.31 24.95 4.72
N VAL A 166 -1.93 23.86 4.05
CA VAL A 166 -0.97 23.87 2.93
C VAL A 166 -1.71 24.07 1.63
N GLU A 167 -1.38 25.12 0.90
CA GLU A 167 -1.87 25.35 -0.46
C GLU A 167 -1.25 24.34 -1.42
N TYR A 168 -2.06 23.78 -2.33
CA TYR A 168 -1.60 22.80 -3.31
C TYR A 168 -2.37 22.89 -4.63
N GLU A 169 -1.69 22.55 -5.72
CA GLU A 169 -2.31 22.33 -7.03
C GLU A 169 -2.78 20.87 -7.12
N TYR A 170 -4.08 20.65 -7.32
CA TYR A 170 -4.59 19.31 -7.63
C TYR A 170 -4.57 19.06 -9.13
N ILE A 171 -3.93 17.97 -9.55
CA ILE A 171 -3.89 17.53 -10.94
C ILE A 171 -4.70 16.23 -11.03
N GLU A 172 -5.81 16.28 -11.78
CA GLU A 172 -6.64 15.11 -12.05
C GLU A 172 -5.93 14.17 -13.03
N GLU A 173 -5.91 12.88 -12.69
CA GLU A 173 -5.25 11.83 -13.46
C GLU A 173 -6.27 10.77 -13.91
N ASP A 174 -6.24 10.43 -15.19
CA ASP A 174 -6.99 9.28 -15.72
C ASP A 174 -6.22 7.98 -15.43
N ILE A 175 -6.68 7.21 -14.45
CA ILE A 175 -6.02 5.96 -14.06
C ILE A 175 -6.24 4.81 -15.05
N PHE A 176 -7.13 4.96 -16.03
CA PHE A 176 -7.37 3.99 -17.10
C PHE A 176 -6.50 4.28 -18.32
N ASN A 177 -6.23 5.56 -18.58
CA ASN A 177 -5.29 6.04 -19.58
C ASN A 177 -4.19 6.90 -18.95
N LYS A 178 -3.26 6.23 -18.28
CA LYS A 178 -2.23 6.84 -17.44
C LYS A 178 -1.33 7.80 -18.24
N SER A 179 -1.17 9.01 -17.75
CA SER A 179 -0.35 10.05 -18.34
C SER A 179 1.14 9.67 -18.33
N PRO A 180 1.95 10.17 -19.29
CA PRO A 180 3.40 10.04 -19.24
C PRO A 180 4.00 10.54 -17.92
N MET A 181 3.42 11.61 -17.36
CA MET A 181 3.83 12.18 -16.08
C MET A 181 3.63 11.18 -14.92
N LEU A 182 2.48 10.51 -14.82
CA LEU A 182 2.29 9.48 -13.79
C LEU A 182 3.29 8.34 -13.95
N LEU A 183 3.54 7.90 -15.18
CA LEU A 183 4.46 6.81 -15.47
C LEU A 183 5.93 7.17 -15.16
N GLU A 184 6.30 8.44 -15.35
CA GLU A 184 7.62 8.97 -14.99
C GLU A 184 7.79 9.14 -13.48
N LEU A 185 6.80 9.74 -12.80
CA LEU A 185 6.87 10.03 -11.37
C LEU A 185 6.68 8.78 -10.49
N ASN A 186 5.84 7.84 -10.93
CA ASN A 186 5.62 6.57 -10.25
C ASN A 186 5.84 5.37 -11.20
N PRO A 187 7.09 5.10 -11.59
CA PRO A 187 7.40 4.04 -12.54
C PRO A 187 7.16 2.63 -11.96
N ILE A 188 7.04 2.51 -10.63
CA ILE A 188 6.80 1.26 -9.91
C ILE A 188 5.32 0.97 -9.78
N GLY A 189 4.62 1.73 -8.94
CA GLY A 189 3.21 1.49 -8.67
C GLY A 189 2.31 1.92 -9.83
N LYS A 190 2.73 2.92 -10.61
CA LYS A 190 1.92 3.55 -11.67
C LYS A 190 0.53 3.92 -11.13
N LYS A 191 0.47 4.40 -9.89
CA LYS A 191 -0.74 4.65 -9.10
C LYS A 191 -0.70 6.06 -8.51
N VAL A 192 -1.88 6.60 -8.30
CA VAL A 192 -2.12 7.81 -7.50
C VAL A 192 -2.47 7.45 -6.05
N PRO A 193 -2.26 8.33 -5.07
CA PRO A 193 -1.70 9.69 -5.19
C PRO A 193 -0.19 9.74 -5.43
N VAL A 194 0.26 10.83 -6.07
CA VAL A 194 1.67 11.25 -6.09
C VAL A 194 1.74 12.68 -5.57
N LEU A 195 2.49 12.90 -4.49
CA LEU A 195 2.77 14.24 -3.97
C LEU A 195 4.08 14.75 -4.57
N ILE A 196 4.06 15.95 -5.14
CA ILE A 196 5.22 16.66 -5.65
C ILE A 196 5.43 17.88 -4.77
N HIS A 197 6.59 17.99 -4.13
CA HIS A 197 6.95 19.14 -3.29
C HIS A 197 8.30 19.69 -3.78
N GLY A 198 8.25 20.76 -4.59
CA GLY A 198 9.41 21.21 -5.35
C GLY A 198 9.93 20.09 -6.27
N GLU A 199 11.19 19.71 -6.10
CA GLU A 199 11.83 18.61 -6.87
C GLU A 199 11.63 17.22 -6.24
N LYS A 200 10.91 17.13 -5.11
CA LYS A 200 10.73 15.88 -4.38
C LYS A 200 9.43 15.20 -4.79
N VAL A 201 9.51 13.90 -5.10
CA VAL A 201 8.37 13.04 -5.38
C VAL A 201 8.18 12.08 -4.21
N ILE A 202 6.94 12.02 -3.69
CA ILE A 202 6.54 11.13 -2.60
C ILE A 202 5.35 10.29 -3.07
N LEU A 203 5.47 8.98 -2.89
CA LEU A 203 4.49 7.97 -3.29
C LEU A 203 3.85 7.34 -2.05
N GLU A 204 2.79 6.54 -2.26
CA GLU A 204 2.03 5.83 -1.22
C GLU A 204 1.31 6.76 -0.23
N SER A 205 -0.01 6.69 -0.19
CA SER A 205 -0.82 7.67 0.56
C SER A 205 -0.47 7.75 2.05
N LEU A 206 -0.18 6.62 2.72
CA LEU A 206 0.26 6.59 4.12
C LEU A 206 1.63 7.25 4.31
N VAL A 207 2.58 6.97 3.43
CA VAL A 207 3.93 7.56 3.46
C VAL A 207 3.87 9.06 3.20
N ILE A 208 3.02 9.48 2.25
CA ILE A 208 2.72 10.89 1.99
C ILE A 208 2.18 11.58 3.25
N LEU A 209 1.30 10.94 4.04
CA LEU A 209 0.82 11.52 5.29
C LEU A 209 1.95 11.73 6.31
N GLU A 210 2.86 10.76 6.45
CA GLU A 210 4.02 10.91 7.35
C GLU A 210 4.92 12.06 6.89
N TYR A 211 5.20 12.13 5.58
CA TYR A 211 5.96 13.23 4.99
C TYR A 211 5.31 14.60 5.23
N ILE A 212 3.99 14.70 5.06
CA ILE A 212 3.23 15.94 5.33
C ILE A 212 3.36 16.32 6.81
N ASP A 213 3.19 15.35 7.72
CA ASP A 213 3.27 15.62 9.16
C ASP A 213 4.67 16.05 9.59
N GLU A 214 5.69 15.45 8.99
CA GLU A 214 7.09 15.76 9.28
C GLU A 214 7.57 17.05 8.61
N THR A 215 6.97 17.46 7.49
CA THR A 215 7.36 18.68 6.77
C THR A 215 6.69 19.92 7.37
N TRP A 216 5.37 19.84 7.61
CA TRP A 216 4.57 20.96 8.11
C TRP A 216 4.17 20.70 9.57
N LYS A 217 4.88 21.34 10.50
CA LYS A 217 4.78 21.06 11.94
C LYS A 217 3.52 21.59 12.61
N GLN A 218 2.77 22.48 11.96
CA GLN A 218 1.44 22.89 12.40
C GLN A 218 0.49 21.68 12.43
N PHE A 219 -0.44 21.63 13.38
CA PHE A 219 -1.44 20.56 13.48
C PHE A 219 -0.84 19.14 13.36
N PRO A 220 -0.04 18.67 14.34
CA PRO A 220 0.57 17.35 14.29
C PRO A 220 -0.52 16.26 14.21
N ILE A 221 -0.47 15.42 13.18
CA ILE A 221 -1.44 14.34 12.97
C ILE A 221 -0.96 13.01 13.56
N LEU A 222 0.34 12.76 13.66
CA LEU A 222 0.85 11.59 14.37
C LEU A 222 1.08 11.87 15.86
N PRO A 223 0.83 10.86 16.72
CA PRO A 223 1.24 10.93 18.11
C PRO A 223 2.75 11.13 18.27
N ARG A 224 3.14 11.88 19.31
CA ARG A 224 4.56 12.09 19.67
C ARG A 224 5.17 10.85 20.32
N ASP A 225 4.40 10.17 21.15
CA ASP A 225 4.84 8.95 21.82
C ASP A 225 5.14 7.85 20.77
N PRO A 226 6.30 7.17 20.85
CA PRO A 226 6.66 6.13 19.88
C PRO A 226 5.69 4.94 19.83
N TYR A 227 5.14 4.53 20.98
CA TYR A 227 4.20 3.42 21.04
C TYR A 227 2.87 3.81 20.38
N ASP A 228 2.31 4.97 20.74
CA ASP A 228 1.06 5.45 20.16
C ASP A 228 1.19 5.66 18.64
N ARG A 229 2.34 6.19 18.19
CA ARG A 229 2.64 6.34 16.76
C ARG A 229 2.72 4.98 16.05
N ALA A 230 3.32 3.97 16.68
CA ALA A 230 3.34 2.61 16.14
C ALA A 230 1.94 2.00 16.07
N MET A 231 1.10 2.23 17.08
CA MET A 231 -0.29 1.75 17.09
C MET A 231 -1.15 2.42 16.01
N ALA A 232 -0.98 3.73 15.78
CA ALA A 232 -1.66 4.43 14.69
C ALA A 232 -1.28 3.85 13.31
N ARG A 233 0.02 3.57 13.08
CA ARG A 233 0.49 2.91 11.85
C ARG A 233 -0.05 1.50 11.70
N PHE A 234 -0.07 0.73 12.79
CA PHE A 234 -0.61 -0.63 12.80
C PHE A 234 -2.08 -0.64 12.38
N TRP A 235 -2.92 0.21 13.00
CA TRP A 235 -4.35 0.25 12.71
C TRP A 235 -4.66 0.76 11.31
N ALA A 236 -3.88 1.74 10.81
CA ALA A 236 -4.01 2.20 9.43
C ALA A 236 -3.73 1.07 8.43
N LYS A 237 -2.62 0.32 8.63
CA LYS A 237 -2.28 -0.84 7.81
C LYS A 237 -3.32 -1.96 7.92
N PHE A 238 -3.77 -2.26 9.14
CA PHE A 238 -4.79 -3.26 9.40
C PHE A 238 -6.08 -2.95 8.62
N ALA A 239 -6.53 -1.69 8.62
CA ALA A 239 -7.74 -1.30 7.91
C ALA A 239 -7.59 -1.41 6.39
N GLU A 240 -6.46 -0.99 5.82
CA GLU A 240 -6.20 -1.15 4.37
C GLU A 240 -6.17 -2.63 3.96
N GLU A 241 -5.49 -3.49 4.72
CA GLU A 241 -5.33 -4.90 4.37
C GLU A 241 -6.55 -5.77 4.70
N LYS A 242 -7.33 -5.42 5.74
CA LYS A 242 -8.39 -6.29 6.27
C LYS A 242 -9.78 -5.75 6.10
N LEU A 243 -9.99 -4.44 6.18
CA LEU A 243 -11.30 -3.85 5.98
C LEU A 243 -11.52 -3.47 4.52
N LEU A 244 -10.60 -2.68 3.95
CA LEU A 244 -10.73 -2.12 2.61
C LEU A 244 -10.73 -3.22 1.54
N GLU A 245 -9.73 -4.11 1.55
CA GLU A 245 -9.63 -5.22 0.59
C GLU A 245 -10.89 -6.10 0.62
N ASN A 246 -11.35 -6.49 1.81
CA ASN A 246 -12.54 -7.33 1.95
C ASN A 246 -13.83 -6.62 1.55
N THR A 247 -13.99 -5.34 1.88
CA THR A 247 -15.17 -4.57 1.46
C THR A 247 -15.19 -4.40 -0.05
N TRP A 248 -14.04 -4.09 -0.67
CA TRP A 248 -13.89 -3.98 -2.11
C TRP A 248 -14.25 -5.30 -2.82
N MET A 249 -13.72 -6.42 -2.33
CA MET A 249 -13.99 -7.74 -2.88
C MET A 249 -15.46 -8.13 -2.70
N ALA A 250 -16.06 -7.86 -1.54
CA ALA A 250 -17.47 -8.11 -1.30
C ALA A 250 -18.38 -7.30 -2.25
N MET A 251 -18.02 -6.06 -2.56
CA MET A 251 -18.73 -5.25 -3.55
C MET A 251 -18.64 -5.86 -4.96
N CYS A 252 -17.44 -6.30 -5.38
CA CYS A 252 -17.17 -6.75 -6.74
C CYS A 252 -17.54 -8.21 -7.05
N THR A 253 -17.79 -9.04 -6.02
CA THR A 253 -18.04 -10.48 -6.16
C THR A 253 -19.50 -10.86 -5.87
N GLN A 254 -19.85 -12.14 -6.02
CA GLN A 254 -21.21 -12.65 -5.83
C GLN A 254 -21.20 -13.97 -5.05
N GLY A 255 -22.37 -14.37 -4.53
CA GLY A 255 -22.55 -15.66 -3.85
C GLY A 255 -21.73 -15.82 -2.56
N GLU A 256 -21.17 -17.01 -2.36
CA GLU A 256 -20.43 -17.38 -1.14
C GLU A 256 -19.19 -16.51 -0.90
N GLU A 257 -18.49 -16.12 -1.97
CA GLU A 257 -17.29 -15.29 -1.84
C GLU A 257 -17.64 -13.90 -1.31
N LYS A 258 -18.66 -13.25 -1.90
CA LYS A 258 -19.15 -11.96 -1.41
C LYS A 258 -19.49 -12.04 0.07
N GLU A 259 -20.20 -13.08 0.48
CA GLU A 259 -20.61 -13.25 1.88
C GLU A 259 -19.41 -13.51 2.81
N THR A 260 -18.39 -14.25 2.34
CA THR A 260 -17.15 -14.48 3.08
C THR A 260 -16.37 -13.19 3.29
N CYS A 261 -16.14 -12.42 2.22
CA CYS A 261 -15.46 -11.12 2.29
C CYS A 261 -16.25 -10.14 3.15
N ARG A 262 -17.59 -10.09 3.02
CA ARG A 262 -18.46 -9.24 3.85
C ARG A 262 -18.31 -9.56 5.34
N LYS A 263 -18.32 -10.84 5.72
CA LYS A 263 -18.11 -11.27 7.11
C LYS A 263 -16.74 -10.86 7.64
N GLN A 264 -15.68 -11.05 6.86
CA GLN A 264 -14.33 -10.65 7.23
C GLN A 264 -14.17 -9.13 7.37
N ALA A 265 -14.84 -8.35 6.51
CA ALA A 265 -14.90 -6.89 6.62
C ALA A 265 -15.60 -6.46 7.93
N VAL A 266 -16.73 -7.08 8.24
CA VAL A 266 -17.47 -6.87 9.49
C VAL A 266 -16.61 -7.17 10.73
N GLU A 267 -15.93 -8.32 10.77
CA GLU A 267 -15.03 -8.68 11.88
C GLU A 267 -13.84 -7.71 12.02
N SER A 268 -13.41 -7.12 10.91
CA SER A 268 -12.35 -6.09 10.91
C SER A 268 -12.87 -4.77 11.46
N LEU A 269 -14.10 -4.38 11.08
CA LEU A 269 -14.75 -3.19 11.62
C LEU A 269 -15.05 -3.31 13.11
N GLU A 270 -15.41 -4.49 13.63
CA GLU A 270 -15.58 -4.74 15.07
C GLU A 270 -14.31 -4.43 15.87
N LYS A 271 -13.14 -4.77 15.34
CA LYS A 271 -11.86 -4.46 15.98
C LYS A 271 -11.60 -2.96 15.97
N ILE A 272 -11.89 -2.28 14.87
CA ILE A 272 -11.72 -0.82 14.75
C ILE A 272 -12.69 -0.07 15.70
N GLU A 273 -13.95 -0.51 15.78
CA GLU A 273 -14.96 0.00 16.71
C GLU A 273 -14.48 -0.12 18.17
N GLN A 274 -13.91 -1.26 18.54
CA GLN A 274 -13.37 -1.46 19.89
C GLN A 274 -12.24 -0.48 20.21
N GLU A 275 -11.37 -0.17 19.26
CA GLU A 275 -10.30 0.82 19.47
C GLU A 275 -10.85 2.23 19.63
N LEU A 276 -11.87 2.60 18.85
CA LEU A 276 -12.54 3.89 18.98
C LEU A 276 -13.21 4.03 20.35
N ILE A 277 -13.89 2.98 20.82
CA ILE A 277 -14.51 2.93 22.16
C ILE A 277 -13.47 3.05 23.26
N LYS A 278 -12.31 2.39 23.13
CA LYS A 278 -11.21 2.48 24.11
C LYS A 278 -10.64 3.90 24.19
N GLY A 279 -10.52 4.58 23.06
CA GLY A 279 -10.02 5.95 22.99
C GLY A 279 -10.91 6.98 23.72
N LYS A 280 -12.21 6.71 23.86
CA LYS A 280 -13.19 7.56 24.56
C LYS A 280 -13.14 9.04 24.16
N SER A 281 -12.91 9.31 22.88
CA SER A 281 -12.83 10.68 22.37
C SER A 281 -13.52 10.80 21.01
N LYS A 282 -13.58 12.03 20.50
CA LYS A 282 -14.30 12.39 19.28
C LYS A 282 -13.70 11.76 18.03
N PHE A 283 -12.37 11.65 18.00
CA PHE A 283 -11.55 11.12 16.93
C PHE A 283 -10.56 10.08 17.48
N PHE A 284 -9.98 9.25 16.60
CA PHE A 284 -8.85 8.40 16.97
C PHE A 284 -7.64 9.22 17.44
N GLY A 285 -7.48 10.44 16.92
CA GLY A 285 -6.52 11.44 17.37
C GLY A 285 -6.90 12.20 18.65
N GLY A 286 -8.00 11.83 19.32
CA GLY A 286 -8.52 12.54 20.49
C GLY A 286 -9.52 13.62 20.10
N GLU A 287 -9.31 14.86 20.55
CA GLU A 287 -10.23 15.98 20.29
C GLU A 287 -10.10 16.57 18.88
N SER A 288 -9.05 16.19 18.16
CA SER A 288 -8.74 16.64 16.80
C SER A 288 -8.52 15.45 15.86
N ILE A 289 -8.80 15.64 14.57
CA ILE A 289 -8.51 14.65 13.52
C ILE A 289 -7.00 14.33 13.52
N GLY A 290 -6.65 13.06 13.73
CA GLY A 290 -5.27 12.58 13.66
C GLY A 290 -5.00 11.72 12.42
N TYR A 291 -3.81 11.14 12.37
CA TYR A 291 -3.35 10.29 11.28
C TYR A 291 -4.28 9.10 11.03
N LEU A 292 -4.72 8.44 12.11
CA LEU A 292 -5.58 7.27 12.00
C LEU A 292 -6.98 7.64 11.52
N ASP A 293 -7.52 8.80 11.91
CA ASP A 293 -8.78 9.32 11.38
C ASP A 293 -8.71 9.55 9.86
N ILE A 294 -7.63 10.18 9.39
CA ILE A 294 -7.40 10.42 7.95
C ILE A 294 -7.25 9.08 7.21
N ALA A 295 -6.58 8.10 7.81
CA ALA A 295 -6.42 6.76 7.23
C ALA A 295 -7.73 5.98 7.14
N LEU A 296 -8.56 6.07 8.18
CA LEU A 296 -9.83 5.38 8.28
C LEU A 296 -10.99 6.14 7.62
N GLY A 297 -10.78 7.39 7.18
CA GLY A 297 -11.84 8.23 6.63
C GLY A 297 -12.61 7.61 5.45
N LEU A 298 -12.06 6.59 4.78
CA LEU A 298 -12.80 5.78 3.81
C LEU A 298 -14.09 5.16 4.39
N ILE A 299 -14.08 4.79 5.67
CA ILE A 299 -15.23 4.21 6.39
C ILE A 299 -16.38 5.22 6.44
N SER A 300 -16.06 6.51 6.57
CA SER A 300 -17.05 7.57 6.75
C SER A 300 -17.83 7.89 5.47
N TYR A 301 -17.26 7.63 4.28
CA TYR A 301 -17.84 8.10 3.01
C TYR A 301 -17.84 7.08 1.87
N TRP A 302 -16.77 6.29 1.69
CA TRP A 302 -16.71 5.28 0.63
C TRP A 302 -17.46 4.01 1.00
N LEU A 303 -17.33 3.55 2.25
CA LEU A 303 -17.98 2.32 2.69
C LEU A 303 -19.52 2.36 2.48
N PRO A 304 -20.27 3.42 2.83
CA PRO A 304 -21.70 3.50 2.55
C PRO A 304 -22.04 3.45 1.05
N VAL A 305 -21.19 4.02 0.18
CA VAL A 305 -21.36 3.94 -1.27
C VAL A 305 -21.14 2.50 -1.75
N TRP A 306 -20.11 1.82 -1.23
CA TRP A 306 -19.81 0.44 -1.61
C TRP A 306 -20.84 -0.56 -1.07
N GLU A 307 -21.43 -0.30 0.09
CA GLU A 307 -22.58 -1.05 0.62
C GLU A 307 -23.80 -0.93 -0.29
N GLU A 308 -24.12 0.27 -0.77
CA GLU A 308 -25.22 0.48 -1.73
C GLU A 308 -24.95 -0.24 -3.05
N VAL A 309 -23.80 0.00 -3.67
CA VAL A 309 -23.42 -0.62 -4.95
C VAL A 309 -23.36 -2.15 -4.84
N GLY A 310 -22.75 -2.63 -3.75
CA GLY A 310 -22.62 -4.03 -3.46
C GLY A 310 -23.93 -4.67 -3.00
N SER A 311 -24.98 -3.91 -2.66
CA SER A 311 -26.20 -4.42 -2.01
C SER A 311 -25.83 -5.32 -0.81
N MET A 312 -25.12 -4.74 0.15
CA MET A 312 -24.63 -5.41 1.36
C MET A 312 -24.62 -4.46 2.56
N THR A 313 -24.50 -5.02 3.77
CA THR A 313 -24.37 -4.25 5.01
C THR A 313 -23.18 -4.75 5.82
N ILE A 314 -22.35 -3.82 6.25
CA ILE A 314 -21.10 -3.95 6.98
C ILE A 314 -21.10 -3.00 8.18
N ALA A 315 -21.37 -1.70 8.00
CA ALA A 315 -21.32 -0.67 9.04
C ALA A 315 -22.72 -0.28 9.56
N ASP A 316 -23.48 -1.27 10.05
CA ASP A 316 -24.78 -1.04 10.70
C ASP A 316 -24.64 -0.12 11.94
N PRO A 317 -25.25 1.07 11.97
CA PRO A 317 -25.14 2.01 13.10
C PRO A 317 -25.64 1.45 14.43
N THR A 318 -26.53 0.45 14.43
CA THR A 318 -27.01 -0.20 15.66
C THR A 318 -25.94 -1.10 16.28
N ARG A 319 -25.04 -1.63 15.44
CA ARG A 319 -23.93 -2.51 15.84
C ARG A 319 -22.62 -1.75 16.03
N PHE A 320 -22.43 -0.66 15.28
CA PHE A 320 -21.22 0.17 15.30
C PHE A 320 -21.52 1.63 15.66
N PRO A 321 -22.13 1.90 16.84
CA PRO A 321 -22.56 3.24 17.21
C PRO A 321 -21.41 4.23 17.39
N ALA A 322 -20.23 3.80 17.84
CA ALA A 322 -19.09 4.69 17.96
C ALA A 322 -18.57 5.10 16.59
N THR A 323 -18.45 4.15 15.65
CA THR A 323 -18.08 4.43 14.25
C THR A 323 -19.09 5.35 13.58
N ALA A 324 -20.40 5.18 13.84
CA ALA A 324 -21.43 6.07 13.30
C ALA A 324 -21.26 7.51 13.83
N CYS A 325 -21.07 7.68 15.14
CA CYS A 325 -20.81 8.98 15.76
C CYS A 325 -19.51 9.63 15.24
N TRP A 326 -18.44 8.84 15.13
CA TRP A 326 -17.17 9.29 14.56
C TRP A 326 -17.31 9.72 13.10
N THR A 327 -18.06 8.95 12.29
CA THR A 327 -18.33 9.25 10.88
C THR A 327 -19.04 10.60 10.73
N GLU A 328 -20.06 10.87 11.55
CA GLU A 328 -20.76 12.15 11.54
C GLU A 328 -19.82 13.31 11.91
N ASN A 329 -19.02 13.14 12.96
CA ASN A 329 -18.04 14.14 13.39
C ASN A 329 -16.96 14.40 12.34
N PHE A 330 -16.44 13.35 11.69
CA PHE A 330 -15.40 13.42 10.68
C PHE A 330 -15.91 14.10 9.40
N CYS A 331 -17.04 13.64 8.85
CA CYS A 331 -17.64 14.21 7.64
C CYS A 331 -18.13 15.66 7.82
N SER A 332 -18.45 16.06 9.06
CA SER A 332 -18.86 17.44 9.37
C SER A 332 -17.69 18.41 9.53
N HIS A 333 -16.45 17.92 9.64
CA HIS A 333 -15.29 18.76 9.82
C HIS A 333 -14.99 19.58 8.53
N PRO A 334 -14.72 20.90 8.59
CA PRO A 334 -14.53 21.74 7.40
C PRO A 334 -13.47 21.23 6.42
N ALA A 335 -12.32 20.77 6.94
CA ALA A 335 -11.25 20.20 6.12
C ALA A 335 -11.66 18.94 5.33
N VAL A 336 -12.70 18.24 5.78
CA VAL A 336 -13.23 17.02 5.15
C VAL A 336 -14.40 17.37 4.23
N LYS A 337 -15.43 18.03 4.77
CA LYS A 337 -16.71 18.30 4.10
C LYS A 337 -16.57 18.93 2.73
N ASP A 338 -15.69 19.92 2.57
CA ASP A 338 -15.61 20.69 1.32
C ASP A 338 -14.88 19.94 0.18
N LYS A 339 -14.31 18.76 0.44
CA LYS A 339 -13.57 17.95 -0.55
C LYS A 339 -14.12 16.52 -0.68
N LEU A 340 -15.34 16.28 -0.22
CA LEU A 340 -16.01 15.01 -0.49
C LEU A 340 -16.45 14.95 -1.96
N PRO A 341 -16.15 13.86 -2.69
CA PRO A 341 -16.63 13.66 -4.05
C PRO A 341 -18.15 13.72 -4.15
N PRO A 342 -18.76 14.12 -5.28
CA PRO A 342 -20.21 14.07 -5.44
C PRO A 342 -20.74 12.62 -5.37
N ARG A 343 -21.66 12.37 -4.43
CA ARG A 343 -22.14 11.00 -4.12
C ARG A 343 -22.78 10.29 -5.30
N ASP A 344 -23.58 11.01 -6.09
CA ASP A 344 -24.24 10.52 -7.29
C ASP A 344 -23.22 10.00 -8.32
N LYS A 345 -22.15 10.77 -8.56
CA LYS A 345 -21.05 10.35 -9.44
C LYS A 345 -20.30 9.15 -8.87
N MET A 346 -20.09 9.10 -7.55
CA MET A 346 -19.42 7.98 -6.88
C MET A 346 -20.18 6.67 -7.07
N VAL A 347 -21.50 6.68 -6.88
CA VAL A 347 -22.35 5.49 -7.10
C VAL A 347 -22.25 5.02 -8.54
N VAL A 348 -22.38 5.91 -9.53
CA VAL A 348 -22.27 5.55 -10.96
C VAL A 348 -20.89 4.96 -11.27
N TYR A 349 -19.82 5.59 -10.78
CA TYR A 349 -18.45 5.12 -10.98
C TYR A 349 -18.25 3.70 -10.39
N PHE A 350 -18.64 3.49 -9.13
CA PHE A 350 -18.44 2.18 -8.49
C PHE A 350 -19.39 1.10 -9.01
N GLN A 351 -20.59 1.44 -9.49
CA GLN A 351 -21.45 0.48 -10.21
C GLN A 351 -20.78 -0.06 -11.47
N TRP A 352 -20.21 0.83 -12.30
CA TRP A 352 -19.46 0.43 -13.47
C TRP A 352 -18.20 -0.37 -13.07
N ARG A 353 -17.42 0.14 -12.13
CA ARG A 353 -16.17 -0.49 -11.70
C ARG A 353 -16.36 -1.87 -11.08
N SER A 354 -17.41 -2.04 -10.28
CA SER A 354 -17.79 -3.32 -9.68
C SER A 354 -18.11 -4.37 -10.75
N LYS A 355 -18.80 -3.99 -11.84
CA LYS A 355 -19.10 -4.90 -12.95
C LYS A 355 -17.85 -5.30 -13.72
N GLU A 356 -16.97 -4.35 -14.02
CA GLU A 356 -15.70 -4.61 -14.69
C GLU A 356 -14.83 -5.59 -13.90
N ILE A 357 -14.60 -5.31 -12.62
CA ILE A 357 -13.78 -6.16 -11.75
C ILE A 357 -14.43 -7.52 -11.54
N GLY A 358 -15.75 -7.58 -11.32
CA GLY A 358 -16.48 -8.84 -11.20
C GLY A 358 -16.33 -9.72 -12.44
N ALA A 359 -16.38 -9.13 -13.65
CA ALA A 359 -16.15 -9.84 -14.90
C ALA A 359 -14.71 -10.37 -15.03
N GLN A 360 -13.71 -9.57 -14.63
CA GLN A 360 -12.31 -9.98 -14.63
C GLN A 360 -12.05 -11.15 -13.67
N ILE A 361 -12.57 -11.09 -12.44
CA ILE A 361 -12.46 -12.16 -11.44
C ILE A 361 -13.12 -13.44 -11.97
N ALA A 362 -14.32 -13.34 -12.56
CA ALA A 362 -15.02 -14.49 -13.12
C ALA A 362 -14.26 -15.12 -14.32
N SER A 363 -13.60 -14.30 -15.14
CA SER A 363 -12.78 -14.75 -16.26
C SER A 363 -11.52 -15.49 -15.79
N ALA A 364 -10.82 -14.93 -14.80
CA ALA A 364 -9.58 -15.51 -14.26
C ALA A 364 -9.77 -16.89 -13.62
N ARG A 365 -11.00 -17.26 -13.23
CA ARG A 365 -11.33 -18.56 -12.62
C ARG A 365 -11.76 -19.64 -13.61
N LYS A 366 -12.06 -19.26 -14.85
CA LYS A 366 -12.47 -20.18 -15.91
C LYS A 366 -11.28 -20.64 -16.76
N GLY A 367 -10.15 -19.93 -16.69
CA GLY A 367 -8.85 -20.36 -17.20
C GLY A 367 -8.13 -21.18 -16.14
#